data_AF-A0AB34IP53-F1
#
_entry.id   AF-A0AB34IP53-F1
#
_cell.length_a   1.000
_cell.length_b   1.000
_cell.length_c   1.000
_cell.angle_alpha   90.00
_cell.angle_beta   90.00
_cell.angle_gamma   90.00
#
_symmetry.space_group_name_H-M   'P 1'
#
loop_
_entity.id
_entity.type
_entity.pdbx_description
1 polymer ?
#
loop_
_entity_poly.entity_id
_entity_poly.type
_entity_poly.pdbx_seq_one_letter_code
_entity_poly.pdbx_strand_id
1 'polypeptide(L)'
;MTMELRATVHQKCDELMKLEWNSPDDHSEAIKGILEQAERVHQARKHFGVQVTESMFTRCEENLRAALVARNQHHAFHLTLQKFPDEISTDLSPRDVKAAFQKSYQDRANETRVDGSPEMIKLRNLKNGEAGSSSEKIDDDDVSEMEPEGGMRPVYSTSCPGKCHFSFNGIMSMMKKSKKIKCPTAGCPNLNLKPQDLMDSKDMIRELKKRAS
;
A
#
# COMPACT_ATOMS: atom_id res chain seq x y z
N MET A 1 1.32 -42.26 -24.92
CA MET A 1 0.49 -41.19 -25.50
C MET A 1 0.59 -41.21 -27.01
N THR A 2 -0.53 -41.49 -27.67
CA THR A 2 -0.65 -41.36 -29.13
C THR A 2 -0.64 -39.89 -29.53
N MET A 3 -0.15 -39.56 -30.73
CA MET A 3 -0.22 -38.17 -31.24
C MET A 3 -1.66 -37.62 -31.23
N GLU A 4 -2.65 -38.48 -31.42
CA GLU A 4 -4.08 -38.16 -31.36
C GLU A 4 -4.54 -37.73 -29.95
N LEU A 5 -4.03 -38.37 -28.89
CA LEU A 5 -4.36 -38.00 -27.52
C LEU A 5 -3.79 -36.61 -27.18
N ARG A 6 -2.56 -36.32 -27.60
CA ARG A 6 -1.95 -34.99 -27.40
C ARG A 6 -2.74 -33.90 -28.11
N ALA A 7 -3.10 -34.11 -29.38
CA ALA A 7 -3.92 -33.18 -30.15
C ALA A 7 -5.28 -32.92 -29.47
N THR A 8 -5.91 -33.98 -28.92
CA THR A 8 -7.16 -33.87 -28.17
C THR A 8 -7.00 -33.03 -26.89
N VAL A 9 -5.88 -33.20 -26.17
CA VAL A 9 -5.57 -32.40 -24.97
C VAL A 9 -5.39 -30.93 -25.33
N HIS A 10 -4.61 -30.60 -26.38
CA HIS A 10 -4.48 -29.22 -26.87
C HIS A 10 -5.85 -28.61 -27.20
N GLN A 11 -6.66 -29.30 -28.00
CA GLN A 11 -7.98 -28.82 -28.39
C GLN A 11 -8.86 -28.55 -27.16
N LYS A 12 -8.87 -29.44 -26.16
CA LYS A 12 -9.69 -29.25 -24.96
C LYS A 12 -9.19 -28.12 -24.08
N CYS A 13 -7.88 -27.93 -23.96
CA CYS A 13 -7.33 -26.78 -23.25
C CYS A 13 -7.70 -25.46 -23.96
N ASP A 14 -7.61 -25.40 -25.29
CA ASP A 14 -8.00 -24.22 -26.08
C ASP A 14 -9.50 -23.93 -25.98
N GLU A 15 -10.36 -24.96 -25.97
CA GLU A 15 -11.81 -24.80 -25.75
C GLU A 15 -12.11 -24.22 -24.36
N LEU A 16 -11.44 -24.71 -23.31
CA LEU A 16 -11.63 -24.22 -21.95
C LEU A 16 -11.11 -22.79 -21.74
N MET A 17 -10.07 -22.40 -22.47
CA MET A 17 -9.52 -21.03 -22.47
C MET A 17 -10.45 -20.01 -23.15
N LYS A 18 -11.32 -20.46 -24.07
CA LYS A 18 -12.31 -19.61 -24.76
C LYS A 18 -13.57 -19.35 -23.93
N LEU A 19 -13.81 -20.12 -22.87
CA LEU A 19 -14.87 -19.81 -21.93
C LEU A 19 -14.50 -18.50 -21.23
N GLU A 20 -15.43 -17.57 -21.09
CA GLU A 20 -15.21 -16.36 -20.29
C GLU A 20 -15.03 -16.79 -18.82
N TRP A 21 -13.78 -16.96 -18.41
CA TRP A 21 -13.43 -16.99 -17.00
C TRP A 21 -13.40 -15.55 -16.53
N ASN A 22 -14.11 -15.24 -15.43
CA ASN A 22 -14.06 -13.94 -14.76
C ASN A 22 -12.66 -13.35 -14.88
N SER A 23 -12.58 -12.17 -15.49
CA SER A 23 -11.31 -11.56 -15.90
C SER A 23 -10.39 -11.48 -14.68
N PRO A 24 -9.05 -11.58 -14.85
CA PRO A 24 -8.11 -11.15 -13.82
C PRO A 24 -8.46 -9.78 -13.19
N ASP A 25 -9.18 -8.93 -13.93
CA ASP A 25 -9.68 -7.63 -13.49
C ASP A 25 -10.78 -7.73 -12.41
N ASP A 26 -11.63 -8.76 -12.43
CA ASP A 26 -12.73 -8.92 -11.47
C ASP A 26 -12.21 -9.17 -10.04
N HIS A 27 -11.13 -9.95 -9.92
CA HIS A 27 -10.45 -10.15 -8.64
C HIS A 27 -9.75 -8.88 -8.16
N SER A 28 -9.26 -8.06 -9.09
CA SER A 28 -8.55 -6.82 -8.78
C SER A 28 -9.50 -5.77 -8.19
N GLU A 29 -10.71 -5.64 -8.72
CA GLU A 29 -11.73 -4.75 -8.16
C GLU A 29 -12.23 -5.23 -6.78
N ALA A 30 -12.42 -6.54 -6.60
CA ALA A 30 -12.81 -7.09 -5.29
C ALA A 30 -11.74 -6.84 -4.22
N ILE A 31 -10.47 -7.08 -4.55
CA ILE A 31 -9.33 -6.82 -3.66
C ILE A 31 -9.23 -5.32 -3.31
N LYS A 32 -9.38 -4.45 -4.31
CA LYS A 32 -9.38 -3.00 -4.11
C LYS A 32 -10.51 -2.56 -3.18
N GLY A 33 -11.73 -3.03 -3.39
CA GLY A 33 -12.88 -2.71 -2.54
C GLY A 33 -12.69 -3.15 -1.07
N ILE A 34 -12.05 -4.30 -0.83
CA ILE A 34 -11.71 -4.76 0.53
C ILE A 34 -10.67 -3.85 1.19
N LEU A 35 -9.65 -3.42 0.44
CA LEU A 35 -8.61 -2.51 0.95
C LEU A 35 -9.18 -1.11 1.25
N GLU A 36 -10.03 -0.57 0.40
CA GLU A 36 -10.73 0.69 0.65
C GLU A 36 -11.65 0.59 1.88
N GLN A 37 -12.30 -0.55 2.10
CA GLN A 37 -13.07 -0.79 3.31
C GLN A 37 -12.17 -0.79 4.55
N ALA A 38 -11.00 -1.42 4.49
CA ALA A 38 -10.03 -1.40 5.58
C ALA A 38 -9.49 0.00 5.87
N GLU A 39 -9.30 0.83 4.85
CA GLU A 39 -8.92 2.25 4.99
C GLU A 39 -10.01 3.06 5.70
N ARG A 40 -11.28 2.88 5.33
CA ARG A 40 -12.41 3.51 6.03
C ARG A 40 -12.49 3.09 7.49
N VAL A 41 -12.26 1.81 7.79
CA VAL A 41 -12.20 1.29 9.17
C VAL A 41 -11.04 1.93 9.94
N HIS A 42 -9.86 2.06 9.31
CA HIS A 42 -8.71 2.73 9.91
C HIS A 42 -9.01 4.18 10.28
N GLN A 43 -9.58 4.96 9.35
CA GLN A 43 -9.95 6.36 9.57
C GLN A 43 -10.99 6.51 10.71
N ALA A 44 -11.97 5.60 10.77
CA ALA A 44 -13.03 5.64 11.76
C ALA A 44 -12.69 4.94 13.09
N ARG A 45 -11.45 4.47 13.29
CA ARG A 45 -11.01 3.73 14.49
C ARG A 45 -11.27 4.48 15.80
N LYS A 46 -11.16 5.81 15.78
CA LYS A 46 -11.44 6.68 16.94
C LYS A 46 -12.93 6.65 17.35
N HIS A 47 -13.85 6.36 16.42
CA HIS A 47 -15.29 6.40 16.66
C HIS A 47 -15.86 5.04 17.08
N PHE A 48 -15.31 3.93 16.58
CA PHE A 48 -15.85 2.58 16.83
C PHE A 48 -15.30 1.91 18.09
N GLY A 49 -14.20 2.42 18.65
CA GLY A 49 -13.49 1.76 19.75
C GLY A 49 -12.66 0.56 19.29
N VAL A 50 -11.74 0.11 20.15
CA VAL A 50 -10.69 -0.86 19.79
C VAL A 50 -11.28 -2.21 19.35
N GLN A 51 -12.20 -2.77 20.13
CA GLN A 51 -12.74 -4.11 19.90
C GLN A 51 -13.52 -4.23 18.59
N VAL A 52 -14.34 -3.23 18.25
CA VAL A 52 -15.11 -3.22 16.99
C VAL A 52 -14.17 -3.06 15.80
N THR A 53 -13.17 -2.18 15.91
CA THR A 53 -12.17 -1.96 14.86
C THR A 53 -11.37 -3.24 14.60
N GLU A 54 -10.92 -3.95 15.64
CA GLU A 54 -10.23 -5.24 15.49
C GLU A 54 -11.08 -6.28 14.79
N SER A 55 -12.35 -6.42 15.17
CA SER A 55 -13.28 -7.35 14.52
C SER A 55 -13.50 -7.03 13.04
N MET A 56 -13.60 -5.74 12.69
CA MET A 56 -13.72 -5.30 11.30
C MET A 56 -12.45 -5.61 10.49
N PHE A 57 -11.26 -5.38 11.06
CA PHE A 57 -10.00 -5.76 10.42
C PHE A 57 -9.85 -7.26 10.22
N THR A 58 -10.27 -8.09 11.19
CA THR A 58 -10.27 -9.55 11.03
C THR A 58 -11.13 -9.98 9.85
N ARG A 59 -12.33 -9.40 9.68
CA ARG A 59 -13.17 -9.68 8.51
C ARG A 59 -12.52 -9.24 7.20
N CYS A 60 -11.84 -8.10 7.19
CA CYS A 60 -11.08 -7.66 6.02
C CYS A 60 -9.94 -8.64 5.70
N GLU A 61 -9.25 -9.18 6.71
CA GLU A 61 -8.17 -10.17 6.53
C GLU A 61 -8.71 -11.49 5.96
N GLU A 62 -9.84 -11.97 6.47
CA GLU A 62 -10.50 -13.18 5.97
C GLU A 62 -10.96 -13.03 4.51
N ASN A 63 -11.64 -11.91 4.20
CA ASN A 63 -12.11 -11.63 2.85
C ASN A 63 -10.97 -11.43 1.86
N LEU A 64 -9.92 -10.71 2.25
CA LEU A 64 -8.76 -10.47 1.40
C LEU A 64 -8.01 -11.78 1.13
N ARG A 65 -7.83 -12.62 2.16
CA ARG A 65 -7.23 -13.95 1.98
C ARG A 65 -8.05 -14.80 1.02
N ALA A 66 -9.37 -14.82 1.14
CA ALA A 66 -10.25 -15.56 0.24
C ALA A 66 -10.15 -15.05 -1.21
N ALA A 67 -10.19 -13.74 -1.42
CA ALA A 67 -10.05 -13.13 -2.75
C ALA A 67 -8.69 -13.44 -3.39
N LEU A 68 -7.61 -13.36 -2.61
CA LEU A 68 -6.26 -13.68 -3.09
C LEU A 68 -6.09 -15.17 -3.42
N VAL A 69 -6.67 -16.07 -2.60
CA VAL A 69 -6.69 -17.51 -2.91
C VAL A 69 -7.44 -17.77 -4.22
N ALA A 70 -8.62 -17.16 -4.40
CA ALA A 70 -9.40 -17.31 -5.62
C ALA A 70 -8.65 -16.78 -6.86
N ARG A 71 -8.02 -15.60 -6.75
CA ARG A 71 -7.16 -15.04 -7.81
C ARG A 71 -6.03 -15.99 -8.17
N ASN A 72 -5.31 -16.52 -7.17
CA ASN A 72 -4.19 -17.43 -7.40
C ASN A 72 -4.64 -18.76 -8.01
N GLN A 73 -5.78 -19.29 -7.58
CA GLN A 73 -6.39 -20.49 -8.15
C GLN A 73 -6.79 -20.26 -9.61
N HIS A 74 -7.43 -19.14 -9.93
CA HIS A 74 -7.77 -18.80 -11.32
C HIS A 74 -6.51 -18.66 -12.19
N HIS A 75 -5.49 -17.94 -11.68
CA HIS A 75 -4.22 -17.78 -12.39
C HIS A 75 -3.50 -19.12 -12.62
N ALA A 76 -3.42 -19.96 -11.58
CA ALA A 76 -2.82 -21.28 -11.67
C ALA A 76 -3.56 -22.15 -12.69
N PHE A 77 -4.90 -22.15 -12.67
CA PHE A 77 -5.71 -22.90 -13.61
C PHE A 77 -5.48 -22.45 -15.06
N HIS A 78 -5.48 -21.14 -15.31
CA HIS A 78 -5.22 -20.58 -16.63
C HIS A 78 -3.82 -20.92 -17.14
N LEU A 79 -2.80 -20.79 -16.28
CA LEU A 79 -1.44 -21.22 -16.62
C LEU A 79 -1.41 -22.72 -16.93
N THR A 80 -2.11 -23.55 -16.14
CA THR A 80 -2.16 -25.00 -16.36
C THR A 80 -2.77 -25.30 -17.72
N LEU A 81 -3.90 -24.70 -18.09
CA LEU A 81 -4.46 -24.85 -19.42
C LEU A 81 -3.47 -24.47 -20.53
N GLN A 82 -2.71 -23.39 -20.35
CA GLN A 82 -1.76 -22.91 -21.35
C GLN A 82 -0.54 -23.84 -21.54
N LYS A 83 0.00 -24.40 -20.45
CA LYS A 83 1.28 -25.13 -20.48
C LYS A 83 1.14 -26.65 -20.42
N PHE A 84 0.06 -27.16 -19.82
CA PHE A 84 -0.14 -28.60 -19.63
C PHE A 84 -0.05 -29.42 -20.93
N PRO A 85 -0.59 -28.96 -22.08
CA PRO A 85 -0.48 -29.70 -23.34
C PRO A 85 0.97 -29.95 -23.80
N ASP A 86 1.90 -29.09 -23.41
CA ASP A 86 3.32 -29.20 -23.73
C ASP A 86 4.14 -29.94 -22.67
N GLU A 87 3.69 -29.92 -21.42
CA GLU A 87 4.36 -30.56 -20.28
C GLU A 87 3.93 -32.02 -20.07
N ILE A 88 2.79 -32.44 -20.65
CA ILE A 88 2.26 -33.79 -20.45
C ILE A 88 3.19 -34.87 -21.02
N SER A 89 3.47 -35.89 -20.20
CA SER A 89 4.33 -37.01 -20.59
C SER A 89 3.79 -37.77 -21.81
N THR A 90 4.69 -38.15 -22.70
CA THR A 90 4.38 -39.01 -23.86
C THR A 90 4.04 -40.44 -23.47
N ASP A 91 4.21 -40.85 -22.22
CA ASP A 91 3.90 -42.22 -21.77
C ASP A 91 2.58 -42.31 -21.00
N LEU A 92 1.91 -41.17 -20.79
CA LEU A 92 0.66 -41.12 -20.03
C LEU A 92 -0.47 -41.85 -20.77
N SER A 93 -1.30 -42.59 -20.02
CA SER A 93 -2.53 -43.18 -20.53
C SER A 93 -3.67 -42.15 -20.51
N PRO A 94 -4.70 -42.29 -21.38
CA PRO A 94 -5.87 -41.41 -21.37
C PRO A 94 -6.58 -41.32 -20.00
N ARG A 95 -6.54 -42.38 -19.21
CA ARG A 95 -7.18 -42.42 -17.88
C ARG A 95 -6.43 -41.56 -16.86
N ASP A 96 -5.13 -41.35 -17.06
CA ASP A 96 -4.27 -40.65 -16.11
C ASP A 96 -4.17 -39.14 -16.41
N VAL A 97 -4.58 -38.70 -17.61
CA VAL A 97 -4.50 -37.30 -18.05
C VAL A 97 -5.17 -36.35 -17.07
N LYS A 98 -6.36 -36.72 -16.56
CA LYS A 98 -7.10 -35.93 -15.58
C LYS A 98 -6.33 -35.77 -14.26
N ALA A 99 -5.73 -36.86 -13.78
CA ALA A 99 -4.94 -36.83 -12.55
C ALA A 99 -3.66 -36.00 -12.73
N ALA A 100 -3.00 -36.11 -13.88
CA ALA A 100 -1.83 -35.30 -14.22
C ALA A 100 -2.16 -33.80 -14.32
N PHE A 101 -3.29 -33.45 -14.94
CA PHE A 101 -3.76 -32.07 -15.00
C PHE A 101 -4.02 -31.52 -13.59
N GLN A 102 -4.75 -32.28 -12.77
CA GLN A 102 -5.08 -31.87 -11.40
C GLN A 102 -3.81 -31.66 -10.57
N LYS A 103 -2.80 -32.52 -10.72
CA LYS A 103 -1.51 -32.38 -10.07
C LYS A 103 -0.79 -31.10 -10.51
N SER A 104 -0.66 -30.88 -11.82
CA SER A 104 -0.03 -29.67 -12.38
C SER A 104 -0.72 -28.38 -11.92
N TYR A 105 -2.05 -28.40 -11.84
CA TYR A 105 -2.84 -27.30 -11.27
C TYR A 105 -2.53 -27.07 -9.78
N GLN A 106 -2.53 -28.12 -8.96
CA GLN A 106 -2.27 -28.01 -7.53
C GLN A 106 -0.85 -27.51 -7.23
N ASP A 107 0.14 -28.01 -7.97
CA ASP A 107 1.54 -27.59 -7.82
C ASP A 107 1.65 -26.06 -8.00
N ARG A 108 1.01 -25.51 -9.05
CA ARG A 108 1.02 -24.06 -9.34
C ARG A 108 0.16 -23.24 -8.39
N ALA A 109 -0.99 -23.76 -7.97
CA ALA A 109 -1.86 -23.08 -7.01
C ALA A 109 -1.16 -22.90 -5.65
N ASN A 110 -0.30 -23.85 -5.27
CA ASN A 110 0.44 -23.84 -4.02
C ASN A 110 1.72 -22.98 -4.05
N GLU A 111 2.22 -22.58 -5.22
CA GLU A 111 3.43 -21.75 -5.35
C GLU A 111 3.23 -20.33 -4.80
N THR A 112 2.00 -19.82 -4.77
CA THR A 112 1.76 -18.41 -4.44
C THR A 112 1.46 -18.20 -2.95
N ARG A 113 2.34 -17.50 -2.24
CA ARG A 113 2.16 -17.16 -0.82
C ARG A 113 1.20 -15.99 -0.63
N VAL A 114 0.00 -16.26 -0.10
CA VAL A 114 -1.03 -15.25 0.17
C VAL A 114 -0.61 -14.27 1.28
N ASP A 115 -0.12 -14.77 2.41
CA ASP A 115 0.24 -13.93 3.57
C ASP A 115 1.47 -13.03 3.32
N GLY A 116 2.25 -13.28 2.28
CA GLY A 116 3.38 -12.45 1.88
C GLY A 116 3.05 -11.43 0.79
N SER A 117 1.79 -11.38 0.33
CA SER A 117 1.38 -10.50 -0.76
C SER A 117 1.40 -9.02 -0.34
N PRO A 118 1.69 -8.09 -1.27
CA PRO A 118 1.64 -6.65 -1.01
C PRO A 118 0.31 -6.19 -0.40
N GLU A 119 -0.80 -6.79 -0.82
CA GLU A 119 -2.15 -6.45 -0.35
C GLU A 119 -2.35 -6.87 1.12
N MET A 120 -1.91 -8.08 1.50
CA MET A 120 -1.94 -8.51 2.90
C MET A 120 -1.00 -7.69 3.79
N ILE A 121 0.16 -7.27 3.27
CA ILE A 121 1.08 -6.37 3.98
C ILE A 121 0.42 -5.02 4.21
N LYS A 122 -0.21 -4.43 3.18
CA LYS A 122 -0.94 -3.16 3.30
C LYS A 122 -2.03 -3.24 4.37
N LEU A 123 -2.81 -4.33 4.39
CA LEU A 123 -3.85 -4.52 5.40
C LEU A 123 -3.31 -4.61 6.83
N ARG A 124 -2.19 -5.31 7.05
CA ARG A 124 -1.54 -5.37 8.37
C ARG A 124 -1.04 -4.00 8.82
N ASN A 125 -0.48 -3.21 7.92
CA ASN A 125 -0.01 -1.87 8.24
C ASN A 125 -1.19 -0.98 8.68
N LEU A 126 -2.32 -1.04 7.96
CA LEU A 126 -3.56 -0.33 8.33
C LEU A 126 -4.07 -0.76 9.71
N LYS A 127 -4.05 -2.05 10.03
CA LYS A 127 -4.46 -2.60 11.33
C LYS A 127 -3.55 -2.11 12.47
N ASN A 128 -2.25 -2.05 12.23
CA ASN A 128 -1.24 -1.62 13.20
C ASN A 128 -1.23 -0.10 13.42
N GLY A 129 -1.97 0.68 12.63
CA GLY A 129 -1.97 2.13 12.74
C GLY A 129 -0.86 2.80 11.92
N GLU A 130 -0.10 2.03 11.13
CA GLU A 130 0.91 2.54 10.23
C GLU A 130 0.22 2.98 8.94
N ALA A 131 0.08 4.29 8.76
CA ALA A 131 -0.43 4.83 7.50
C ALA A 131 0.48 4.34 6.37
N GLY A 132 -0.06 3.48 5.51
CA GLY A 132 0.55 3.20 4.22
C GLY A 132 0.78 4.54 3.53
N SER A 133 2.02 4.78 3.13
CA SER A 133 2.41 5.92 2.30
C SER A 133 1.69 5.84 0.95
N SER A 134 0.44 6.28 0.91
CA SER A 134 -0.30 6.60 -0.30
C SER A 134 -0.98 7.94 -0.10
N SER A 135 -0.37 8.94 -0.73
CA SER A 135 -0.87 10.28 -0.92
C SER A 135 -2.34 10.30 -1.32
N GLU A 136 -3.23 10.61 -0.39
CA GLU A 136 -4.49 11.28 -0.72
C GLU A 136 -5.01 12.04 0.50
N LYS A 137 -5.22 13.34 0.28
CA LYS A 137 -5.62 14.33 1.26
C LYS A 137 -7.12 14.16 1.55
N ILE A 138 -7.50 14.08 2.82
CA ILE A 138 -8.77 14.62 3.29
C ILE A 138 -8.49 15.34 4.62
N ASP A 139 -8.68 16.65 4.58
CA ASP A 139 -8.71 17.56 5.71
C ASP A 139 -9.97 17.28 6.57
N ASP A 140 -9.81 17.16 7.89
CA ASP A 140 -10.25 18.15 8.89
C ASP A 140 -10.48 17.51 10.28
N ASP A 141 -9.89 18.16 11.28
CA ASP A 141 -10.15 18.13 12.73
C ASP A 141 -9.95 16.82 13.54
N ASP A 142 -8.75 16.67 14.14
CA ASP A 142 -8.53 16.79 15.61
C ASP A 142 -7.14 16.25 16.02
N VAL A 143 -6.29 17.16 16.51
CA VAL A 143 -4.83 17.05 16.64
C VAL A 143 -4.44 16.47 18.01
N SER A 144 -3.86 15.28 18.03
CA SER A 144 -3.00 14.82 19.14
C SER A 144 -1.55 14.83 18.68
N GLU A 145 -0.72 15.67 19.31
CA GLU A 145 0.68 15.97 18.94
C GLU A 145 1.57 14.71 18.91
N MET A 146 1.80 14.14 17.72
CA MET A 146 2.99 13.32 17.47
C MET A 146 4.21 14.23 17.32
N GLU A 147 5.31 13.91 17.99
CA GLU A 147 6.57 14.63 17.81
C GLU A 147 7.24 14.19 16.50
N PRO A 148 7.44 15.08 15.50
CA PRO A 148 8.05 14.69 14.25
C PRO A 148 9.54 14.41 14.45
N GLU A 149 10.00 13.27 13.94
CA GLU A 149 11.42 12.93 13.84
C GLU A 149 12.19 14.07 13.15
N GLY A 150 13.35 14.41 13.72
CA GLY A 150 14.00 15.73 13.62
C GLY A 150 14.37 16.27 12.22
N GLY A 151 14.10 15.53 11.13
CA GLY A 151 14.36 15.99 9.77
C GLY A 151 13.26 16.88 9.16
N MET A 152 12.01 16.71 9.58
CA MET A 152 10.83 17.47 9.10
C MET A 152 10.32 18.47 10.15
N ARG A 153 11.17 18.84 11.12
CA ARG A 153 10.78 19.78 12.17
C ARG A 153 10.59 21.18 11.58
N PRO A 154 9.38 21.78 11.69
CA PRO A 154 9.16 23.14 11.21
C PRO A 154 9.81 24.12 12.19
N VAL A 155 10.68 24.98 11.66
CA VAL A 155 11.27 26.11 12.38
C VAL A 155 10.72 27.41 11.84
N TYR A 156 10.64 28.42 12.70
CA TYR A 156 10.26 29.76 12.32
C TYR A 156 11.41 30.71 12.61
N SER A 157 11.45 31.84 11.89
CA SER A 157 12.41 32.89 12.20
C SER A 157 11.79 33.98 13.07
N THR A 158 12.40 34.26 14.23
CA THR A 158 12.04 35.38 15.10
C THR A 158 12.35 36.75 14.48
N SER A 159 13.24 36.77 13.49
CA SER A 159 13.64 37.99 12.78
C SER A 159 12.77 38.30 11.56
N CYS A 160 11.77 37.46 11.24
CA CYS A 160 10.86 37.69 10.11
C CYS A 160 9.52 38.30 10.59
N PRO A 161 9.09 39.47 10.09
CA PRO A 161 7.83 40.09 10.51
C PRO A 161 6.60 39.25 10.11
N GLY A 162 6.71 38.48 9.04
CA GLY A 162 5.62 37.65 8.49
C GLY A 162 5.54 36.22 9.02
N LYS A 163 6.09 35.91 10.21
CA LYS A 163 6.10 34.56 10.81
C LYS A 163 6.46 33.46 9.79
N CYS A 164 7.59 33.63 9.12
CA CYS A 164 8.02 32.72 8.07
C CYS A 164 8.42 31.35 8.64
N HIS A 165 7.87 30.29 8.05
CA HIS A 165 8.14 28.90 8.45
C HIS A 165 9.00 28.19 7.40
N PHE A 166 9.92 27.36 7.88
CA PHE A 166 10.83 26.58 7.07
C PHE A 166 10.98 25.17 7.64
N SER A 167 11.36 24.20 6.82
CA SER A 167 11.90 22.95 7.35
C SER A 167 13.31 23.21 7.90
N PHE A 168 13.63 22.66 9.08
CA PHE A 168 14.94 22.82 9.71
C PHE A 168 16.07 22.41 8.77
N ASN A 169 15.98 21.21 8.19
CA ASN A 169 16.99 20.70 7.26
C ASN A 169 17.09 21.55 5.98
N GLY A 170 15.97 22.07 5.47
CA GLY A 170 15.96 22.94 4.29
C GLY A 170 16.71 24.24 4.54
N ILE A 171 16.35 24.96 5.59
CA ILE A 171 16.95 26.27 5.88
C ILE A 171 18.41 26.16 6.34
N MET A 172 18.74 25.13 7.14
CA MET A 172 20.12 24.89 7.57
C MET A 172 21.02 24.49 6.40
N SER A 173 20.51 23.72 5.43
CA SER A 173 21.26 23.38 4.22
C SER A 173 21.52 24.61 3.34
N MET A 174 20.58 25.55 3.28
CA MET A 174 20.82 26.83 2.62
C MET A 174 21.90 27.63 3.37
N MET A 175 21.80 27.74 4.71
CA MET A 175 22.77 28.44 5.59
C MET A 175 24.19 27.91 5.48
N LYS A 176 24.37 26.60 5.30
CA LYS A 176 25.69 26.01 5.06
C LYS A 176 26.30 26.44 3.72
N LYS A 177 25.48 26.74 2.70
CA LYS A 177 25.93 27.08 1.35
C LYS A 177 26.17 28.57 1.14
N SER A 178 25.69 29.45 2.02
CA SER A 178 25.80 30.90 1.83
C SER A 178 25.87 31.67 3.15
N LYS A 179 26.84 32.60 3.24
CA LYS A 179 27.08 33.42 4.45
C LYS A 179 25.99 34.47 4.74
N LYS A 180 25.17 34.82 3.74
CA LYS A 180 24.04 35.74 3.86
C LYS A 180 22.84 35.15 3.14
N ILE A 181 21.75 34.91 3.86
CA ILE A 181 20.55 34.29 3.30
C ILE A 181 19.38 35.22 3.48
N LYS A 182 18.78 35.57 2.35
CA LYS A 182 17.48 36.25 2.33
C LYS A 182 16.40 35.25 2.71
N CYS A 183 15.37 35.72 3.38
CA CYS A 183 14.20 34.89 3.66
C CYS A 183 13.63 34.32 2.35
N PRO A 184 13.47 32.99 2.23
CA PRO A 184 12.94 32.37 1.01
C PRO A 184 11.42 32.57 0.87
N THR A 185 10.73 33.04 1.92
CA THR A 185 9.30 33.37 1.84
C THR A 185 9.10 34.61 0.98
N ALA A 186 8.28 34.47 -0.08
CA ALA A 186 7.96 35.56 -0.99
C ALA A 186 7.40 36.77 -0.23
N GLY A 187 7.94 37.96 -0.52
CA GLY A 187 7.50 39.21 0.11
C GLY A 187 8.06 39.47 1.51
N CYS A 188 8.90 38.60 2.07
CA CYS A 188 9.53 38.88 3.36
C CYS A 188 10.69 39.91 3.19
N PRO A 189 10.66 41.04 3.92
CA PRO A 189 11.70 42.07 3.80
C PRO A 189 13.02 41.68 4.49
N ASN A 190 13.09 40.53 5.18
CA ASN A 190 14.31 40.13 5.88
C ASN A 190 15.37 39.60 4.90
N LEU A 191 16.45 40.38 4.78
CA LEU A 191 17.56 40.12 3.86
C LEU A 191 18.70 39.29 4.47
N ASN A 192 18.67 38.98 5.77
CA ASN A 192 19.76 38.28 6.43
C ASN A 192 19.31 37.42 7.63
N LEU A 193 18.85 36.21 7.33
CA LEU A 193 18.55 35.17 8.31
C LEU A 193 19.83 34.60 8.94
N LYS A 194 19.85 34.49 10.27
CA LYS A 194 20.92 33.79 11.00
C LYS A 194 20.39 32.52 11.67
N PRO A 195 21.24 31.50 11.89
CA PRO A 195 20.83 30.27 12.58
C PRO A 195 20.24 30.52 13.98
N GLN A 196 20.79 31.48 14.71
CA GLN A 196 20.32 31.87 16.06
C GLN A 196 18.91 32.49 16.06
N ASP A 197 18.41 32.93 14.90
CA ASP A 197 17.08 33.50 14.76
C ASP A 197 16.04 32.43 14.43
N LEU A 198 16.46 31.17 14.25
CA LEU A 198 15.59 30.04 14.01
C LEU A 198 15.21 29.42 15.34
N MET A 199 13.91 29.32 15.58
CA MET A 199 13.35 28.67 16.75
C MET A 199 12.32 27.65 16.30
N ASP A 200 12.12 26.63 17.10
CA ASP A 200 11.20 25.56 16.75
C ASP A 200 9.76 26.02 16.87
N SER A 201 8.92 25.60 15.93
CA SER A 201 7.52 26.05 15.90
C SER A 201 6.76 25.62 17.16
N LYS A 202 7.13 24.51 17.80
CA LYS A 202 6.57 24.09 19.10
C LYS A 202 6.92 25.07 20.23
N ASP A 203 8.16 25.55 20.27
CA ASP A 203 8.58 26.53 21.27
C ASP A 203 7.94 27.90 20.99
N MET A 204 7.66 28.22 19.72
CA MET A 204 6.87 29.41 19.36
C MET A 204 5.47 29.36 19.95
N ILE A 205 4.78 28.22 19.77
CA ILE A 205 3.41 28.02 20.24
C ILE A 205 3.38 28.13 21.77
N ARG A 206 4.40 27.60 22.46
CA ARG A 206 4.56 27.78 23.91
C ARG A 206 4.76 29.25 24.29
N GLU A 207 5.58 29.99 23.57
CA GLU A 207 5.83 31.41 23.85
C GLU A 207 4.59 32.29 23.57
N LEU A 208 3.87 32.02 22.48
CA LEU A 208 2.60 32.69 22.17
C LEU A 208 1.53 32.43 23.24
N LYS A 209 1.40 31.18 23.71
CA LYS A 209 0.50 30.85 24.82
C LYS A 209 0.87 31.58 26.10
N LYS A 210 2.17 31.69 26.42
CA LYS A 210 2.67 32.44 27.58
C LYS A 210 2.43 33.94 27.50
N ARG A 211 2.52 34.55 26.30
CA ARG A 211 2.28 35.99 26.10
C ARG A 211 0.80 36.37 26.05
N ALA A 212 -0.07 35.40 25.80
CA ALA A 212 -1.53 35.57 25.78
C ALA A 212 -2.20 35.33 27.15
N SER A 213 -1.42 34.93 28.17
CA SER A 213 -1.83 34.83 29.57
C SER A 213 -1.30 36.02 30.37
#